data_AF-R6TAE6-F1
#
_entry.id   AF-R6TAE6-F1
#
_cell.length_a   1.000
_cell.length_b   1.000
_cell.length_c   1.000
_cell.angle_alpha   90.00
_cell.angle_beta   90.00
_cell.angle_gamma   90.00
#
_symmetry.space_group_name_H-M   'P 1'
#
loop_
_entity.id
_entity.type
_entity.pdbx_description
1 polymer ?
#
loop_
_entity_poly.entity_id
_entity_poly.type
_entity_poly.pdbx_seq_one_letter_code
_entity_poly.pdbx_strand_id
1 'polypeptide(L)'
;MSTAKSTNRVKVLVECAVMVALATVLSLIKLYELPYGGSVTAASMLPILIIAYRHGTGVGLGTALVYGVIQQLLSLKTLGYVSTWQSTVAVIMLDYVVAFAVIGLGGIFRKKGRSAASALLWGGLFVCILRYICHVISGATVWAGISIPTKAALIYSFSYNATYMLPETVILLAVTVYIASVLDFDAELPVRIKGNTQDPVALVLPAVGGLCVAAAIVFDAVKILPLMQDAESGEMKFELLANVNYTPVIIVTAVCAVLAAVCFIVAGSRKKNAKA
;
A
#
# COMPACT_ATOMS: atom_id res chain seq x y z
N MET A 1 -21.83 -18.80 -32.35
CA MET A 1 -20.36 -18.98 -32.19
C MET A 1 -19.81 -17.81 -31.38
N SER A 2 -19.60 -17.98 -30.07
CA SER A 2 -19.14 -16.93 -29.12
C SER A 2 -18.19 -17.53 -28.06
N THR A 3 -17.24 -18.35 -28.49
CA THR A 3 -16.32 -19.10 -27.60
C THR A 3 -15.04 -18.32 -27.26
N ALA A 4 -14.59 -17.41 -28.14
CA ALA A 4 -13.39 -16.60 -27.89
C ALA A 4 -13.62 -15.50 -26.82
N LYS A 5 -14.80 -14.88 -26.80
CA LYS A 5 -15.14 -13.80 -25.86
C LYS A 5 -15.39 -14.30 -24.43
N SER A 6 -15.85 -15.56 -24.27
CA SER A 6 -16.07 -16.18 -22.95
C SER A 6 -14.76 -16.63 -22.29
N THR A 7 -13.83 -17.20 -23.05
CA THR A 7 -12.51 -17.65 -22.55
C THR A 7 -11.71 -16.51 -21.92
N ASN A 8 -11.75 -15.31 -22.51
CA ASN A 8 -11.09 -14.12 -21.97
C ASN A 8 -11.73 -13.68 -20.64
N ARG A 9 -13.07 -13.72 -20.51
CA ARG A 9 -13.76 -13.34 -19.25
C ARG A 9 -13.43 -14.27 -18.09
N VAL A 10 -13.40 -15.59 -18.33
CA VAL A 10 -13.03 -16.57 -17.29
C VAL A 10 -11.59 -16.32 -16.84
N LYS A 11 -10.66 -16.10 -17.77
CA LYS A 11 -9.27 -15.77 -17.46
C LYS A 11 -9.17 -14.52 -16.57
N VAL A 12 -9.86 -13.44 -16.92
CA VAL A 12 -9.87 -12.20 -16.12
C VAL A 12 -10.43 -12.45 -14.71
N LEU A 13 -11.53 -13.18 -14.58
CA LEU A 13 -12.11 -13.52 -13.27
C LEU A 13 -11.17 -14.35 -12.40
N VAL A 14 -10.47 -15.33 -13.00
CA VAL A 14 -9.48 -16.15 -12.30
C VAL A 14 -8.29 -15.29 -11.86
N GLU A 15 -7.77 -14.41 -12.73
CA GLU A 15 -6.70 -13.46 -12.36
C GLU A 15 -7.14 -12.56 -11.21
N CYS A 16 -8.36 -12.01 -11.25
CA CYS A 16 -8.91 -11.22 -10.15
C CYS A 16 -8.98 -12.02 -8.84
N ALA A 17 -9.49 -13.26 -8.87
CA ALA A 17 -9.61 -14.10 -7.68
C ALA A 17 -8.24 -14.45 -7.07
N VAL A 18 -7.27 -14.82 -7.91
CA VAL A 18 -5.89 -15.11 -7.46
C VAL A 18 -5.23 -13.86 -6.87
N MET A 19 -5.41 -12.69 -7.49
CA MET A 19 -4.83 -11.45 -6.99
C MET A 19 -5.51 -10.96 -5.71
N VAL A 20 -6.80 -11.20 -5.53
CA VAL A 20 -7.51 -10.98 -4.26
C VAL A 20 -6.98 -11.90 -3.16
N ALA A 21 -6.79 -13.19 -3.47
CA ALA A 21 -6.21 -14.14 -2.52
C ALA A 21 -4.78 -13.73 -2.11
N LEU A 22 -3.95 -13.34 -3.08
CA LEU A 22 -2.60 -12.83 -2.82
C LEU A 22 -2.63 -11.54 -1.98
N ALA A 23 -3.47 -10.57 -2.33
CA ALA A 23 -3.65 -9.34 -1.56
C ALA A 23 -4.06 -9.65 -0.12
N THR A 24 -4.96 -10.61 0.06
CA THR A 24 -5.42 -11.06 1.38
C THR A 24 -4.28 -11.66 2.18
N VAL A 25 -3.49 -12.57 1.61
CA VAL A 25 -2.31 -13.14 2.31
C VAL A 25 -1.31 -12.04 2.68
N LEU A 26 -1.03 -11.10 1.77
CA LEU A 26 -0.13 -9.97 2.05
C LEU A 26 -0.68 -9.03 3.14
N SER A 27 -2.00 -8.91 3.27
CA SER A 27 -2.64 -8.13 4.34
C SER A 27 -2.54 -8.78 5.72
N LEU A 28 -2.37 -10.10 5.78
CA LEU A 28 -2.12 -10.82 7.03
C LEU A 28 -0.70 -10.61 7.54
N ILE A 29 0.24 -10.30 6.64
CA ILE A 29 1.62 -9.94 7.00
C ILE A 29 1.64 -8.46 7.39
N LYS A 30 1.26 -8.20 8.64
CA LYS A 30 1.26 -6.87 9.23
C LYS A 30 2.63 -6.57 9.83
N LEU A 31 3.28 -5.57 9.25
CA LEU A 31 4.54 -5.01 9.75
C LEU A 31 4.27 -4.15 10.99
N TYR A 32 3.08 -3.55 11.05
CA TYR A 32 2.58 -2.78 12.18
C TYR A 32 1.04 -2.75 12.17
N GLU A 33 0.40 -2.76 13.34
CA GLU A 33 -1.06 -2.65 13.50
C GLU A 33 -1.40 -1.78 14.71
N LEU A 34 -2.37 -0.88 14.55
CA LEU A 34 -2.88 -0.01 15.60
C LEU A 34 -4.13 -0.64 16.27
N PRO A 35 -4.36 -0.39 17.58
CA PRO A 35 -5.41 -1.03 18.37
C PRO A 35 -6.82 -0.67 17.89
N TYR A 36 -7.01 0.57 17.41
CA TYR A 36 -8.27 1.08 16.88
C TYR A 36 -8.36 1.00 15.34
N GLY A 37 -7.51 0.18 14.72
CA GLY A 37 -7.46 0.02 13.27
C GLY A 37 -6.41 0.90 12.60
N GLY A 38 -6.06 0.51 11.38
CA GLY A 38 -4.87 0.98 10.68
C GLY A 38 -3.74 -0.04 10.80
N SER A 39 -3.14 -0.40 9.66
CA SER A 39 -2.01 -1.31 9.62
C SER A 39 -1.11 -1.00 8.44
N VAL A 40 0.17 -1.34 8.61
CA VAL A 40 1.18 -1.31 7.54
C VAL A 40 1.42 -2.76 7.15
N THR A 41 1.19 -3.07 5.88
CA THR A 41 1.19 -4.43 5.33
C THR A 41 2.34 -4.65 4.35
N ALA A 42 2.54 -5.90 3.94
CA ALA A 42 3.50 -6.25 2.89
C ALA A 42 2.98 -5.87 1.47
N ALA A 43 2.71 -4.58 1.24
CA ALA A 43 2.17 -4.03 -0.01
C ALA A 43 0.87 -4.71 -0.48
N SER A 44 -0.07 -4.97 0.44
CA SER A 44 -1.30 -5.73 0.15
C SER A 44 -2.21 -5.10 -0.91
N MET A 45 -2.10 -3.78 -1.14
CA MET A 45 -2.85 -3.07 -2.19
C MET A 45 -2.32 -3.36 -3.61
N LEU A 46 -1.06 -3.80 -3.74
CA LEU A 46 -0.38 -3.93 -5.04
C LEU A 46 -1.07 -4.93 -5.99
N PRO A 47 -1.48 -6.13 -5.56
CA PRO A 47 -2.14 -7.06 -6.48
C PRO A 47 -3.43 -6.49 -7.10
N ILE A 48 -4.21 -5.76 -6.31
CA ILE A 48 -5.44 -5.11 -6.77
C ILE A 48 -5.12 -3.97 -7.74
N LEU A 49 -4.09 -3.18 -7.44
CA LEU A 49 -3.61 -2.11 -8.32
C LEU A 49 -3.11 -2.65 -9.66
N ILE A 50 -2.44 -3.81 -9.67
CA ILE A 50 -2.02 -4.51 -10.90
C ILE A 50 -3.24 -4.93 -11.72
N ILE A 51 -4.30 -5.47 -11.10
CA ILE A 51 -5.54 -5.81 -11.81
C ILE A 51 -6.18 -4.57 -12.45
N ALA A 52 -6.26 -3.46 -11.71
CA ALA A 52 -6.79 -2.20 -12.22
C ALA A 52 -5.98 -1.68 -13.43
N TYR A 53 -4.65 -1.84 -13.40
CA TYR A 53 -3.78 -1.54 -14.53
C TYR A 53 -4.02 -2.49 -15.71
N ARG A 54 -4.00 -3.81 -15.51
CA ARG A 54 -4.05 -4.79 -16.62
C ARG A 54 -5.41 -4.83 -17.30
N HIS A 55 -6.48 -4.82 -16.51
CA HIS A 55 -7.86 -5.05 -16.99
C HIS A 55 -8.73 -3.79 -16.97
N GLY A 56 -8.15 -2.64 -16.59
CA GLY A 56 -8.80 -1.34 -16.57
C GLY A 56 -9.60 -1.08 -15.29
N THR A 57 -10.00 0.19 -15.13
CA THR A 57 -10.64 0.71 -13.91
C THR A 57 -11.91 -0.04 -13.53
N GLY A 58 -12.76 -0.43 -14.48
CA GLY A 58 -14.02 -1.13 -14.17
C GLY A 58 -13.80 -2.49 -13.50
N VAL A 59 -12.88 -3.29 -14.05
CA VAL A 59 -12.49 -4.57 -13.44
C VAL A 59 -11.78 -4.32 -12.11
N GLY A 60 -10.85 -3.37 -12.08
CA GLY A 60 -10.14 -2.95 -10.87
C GLY A 60 -11.08 -2.58 -9.72
N LEU A 61 -12.13 -1.79 -9.97
CA LEU A 61 -13.13 -1.41 -8.97
C LEU A 61 -13.88 -2.63 -8.41
N GLY A 62 -14.30 -3.55 -9.28
CA GLY A 62 -14.97 -4.79 -8.85
C GLY A 62 -14.05 -5.67 -7.99
N THR A 63 -12.80 -5.85 -8.42
CA THR A 63 -11.80 -6.61 -7.66
C THR A 63 -11.47 -5.96 -6.31
N ALA A 64 -11.34 -4.64 -6.29
CA ALA A 64 -11.07 -3.86 -5.10
C ALA A 64 -12.24 -3.89 -4.11
N LEU A 65 -13.47 -3.89 -4.60
CA LEU A 65 -14.67 -4.05 -3.78
C LEU A 65 -14.70 -5.41 -3.08
N VAL A 66 -14.44 -6.50 -3.82
CA VAL A 66 -14.36 -7.85 -3.25
C VAL A 66 -13.26 -7.92 -2.19
N TYR A 67 -12.10 -7.34 -2.48
CA TYR A 67 -11.01 -7.25 -1.50
C TYR A 67 -11.43 -6.48 -0.25
N GLY A 68 -12.10 -5.33 -0.39
CA GLY A 68 -12.61 -4.54 0.73
C GLY A 68 -13.60 -5.30 1.61
N VAL A 69 -14.49 -6.09 1.01
CA VAL A 69 -15.42 -6.97 1.76
C VAL A 69 -14.65 -8.02 2.55
N ILE A 70 -13.64 -8.66 1.96
CA ILE A 70 -12.80 -9.64 2.67
C ILE A 70 -12.07 -8.95 3.84
N GLN A 71 -11.50 -7.77 3.63
CA GLN A 71 -10.84 -7.01 4.69
C GLN A 71 -11.78 -6.65 5.85
N GLN A 72 -13.03 -6.30 5.54
CA GLN A 72 -14.07 -6.06 6.54
C GLN A 72 -14.37 -7.33 7.35
N LEU A 73 -14.51 -8.48 6.69
CA LEU A 73 -14.78 -9.77 7.35
C LEU A 73 -13.63 -10.20 8.25
N LEU A 74 -12.39 -9.94 7.85
CA LEU A 74 -11.19 -10.22 8.67
C LEU A 74 -11.03 -9.25 9.84
N SER A 75 -11.72 -8.10 9.81
CA SER A 75 -11.55 -7.01 10.77
C SER A 75 -12.84 -6.65 11.52
N LEU A 76 -13.76 -7.62 11.69
CA LEU A 76 -15.05 -7.43 12.36
C LEU A 76 -14.93 -6.92 13.80
N LYS A 77 -13.81 -7.18 14.49
CA LYS A 77 -13.53 -6.64 15.84
C LYS A 77 -13.70 -5.12 15.91
N THR A 78 -13.40 -4.41 14.82
CA THR A 78 -13.48 -2.95 14.72
C THR A 78 -14.90 -2.44 14.90
N LEU A 79 -15.91 -3.21 14.47
CA LEU A 79 -17.32 -2.85 14.62
C LEU A 79 -17.79 -2.96 16.08
N GLY A 80 -17.05 -3.67 16.95
CA GLY A 80 -17.34 -3.74 18.38
C GLY A 80 -17.07 -2.45 19.15
N TYR A 81 -16.27 -1.53 18.58
CA TYR A 81 -15.97 -0.24 19.20
C TYR A 81 -17.06 0.82 18.98
N VAL A 82 -17.96 0.59 18.02
CA VAL A 82 -19.01 1.55 17.65
C VAL A 82 -20.39 1.03 18.04
N SER A 83 -21.23 1.88 18.60
CA SER A 83 -22.52 1.47 19.20
C SER A 83 -23.75 1.98 18.45
N THR A 84 -23.61 2.97 17.56
CA THR A 84 -24.74 3.53 16.79
C THR A 84 -24.77 2.95 15.38
N TRP A 85 -25.97 2.81 14.80
CA TRP A 85 -26.11 2.31 13.43
C TRP A 85 -25.43 3.25 12.42
N GLN A 86 -25.44 4.57 12.65
CA GLN A 86 -24.76 5.53 11.78
C GLN A 86 -23.25 5.33 11.80
N SER A 87 -22.65 5.17 12.99
CA SER A 87 -21.21 4.88 13.11
C SER A 87 -20.84 3.55 12.48
N THR A 88 -21.67 2.52 12.62
CA THR A 88 -21.44 1.20 12.00
C THR A 88 -21.44 1.30 10.48
N VAL A 89 -22.43 1.97 9.89
CA VAL A 89 -22.48 2.19 8.43
C VAL A 89 -21.30 3.02 7.96
N ALA A 90 -20.94 4.07 8.70
CA ALA A 90 -19.81 4.92 8.37
C ALA A 90 -18.47 4.15 8.39
N VAL A 91 -18.21 3.31 9.39
CA VAL A 91 -17.00 2.45 9.44
C VAL A 91 -16.99 1.47 8.26
N ILE A 92 -18.11 0.75 8.03
CA ILE A 92 -18.19 -0.20 6.92
C ILE A 92 -17.88 0.48 5.59
N MET A 93 -18.40 1.69 5.37
CA MET A 93 -18.20 2.41 4.11
C MET A 93 -16.82 3.06 4.03
N LEU A 94 -16.44 3.87 5.02
CA LEU A 94 -15.27 4.75 4.96
C LEU A 94 -13.97 4.08 5.38
N ASP A 95 -14.00 3.00 6.16
CA ASP A 95 -12.80 2.25 6.54
C ASP A 95 -12.60 0.99 5.70
N TYR A 96 -13.67 0.48 5.07
CA TYR A 96 -13.61 -0.74 4.28
C TYR A 96 -14.11 -0.56 2.85
N VAL A 97 -15.42 -0.58 2.61
CA VAL A 97 -15.99 -0.71 1.26
C VAL A 97 -15.47 0.36 0.29
N VAL A 98 -15.63 1.64 0.61
CA VAL A 98 -15.17 2.76 -0.23
C VAL A 98 -13.64 2.87 -0.17
N ALA A 99 -13.07 2.77 1.04
CA ALA A 99 -11.63 2.92 1.26
C ALA A 99 -10.78 1.93 0.44
N PHE A 100 -11.26 0.69 0.30
CA PHE A 100 -10.62 -0.30 -0.56
C PHE A 100 -11.09 -0.19 -2.01
N ALA A 101 -12.36 0.10 -2.29
CA ALA A 101 -12.85 0.21 -3.68
C ALA A 101 -12.06 1.26 -4.49
N VAL A 102 -11.66 2.38 -3.88
CA VAL A 102 -10.87 3.42 -4.57
C VAL A 102 -9.53 2.92 -5.11
N ILE A 103 -8.99 1.79 -4.63
CA ILE A 103 -7.79 1.15 -5.20
C ILE A 103 -7.98 0.82 -6.69
N GLY A 104 -9.21 0.47 -7.09
CA GLY A 104 -9.56 0.21 -8.48
C GLY A 104 -9.39 1.43 -9.39
N LEU A 105 -9.44 2.65 -8.86
CA LEU A 105 -9.25 3.88 -9.63
C LEU A 105 -7.81 4.09 -10.11
N GLY A 106 -6.84 3.32 -9.60
CA GLY A 106 -5.46 3.37 -10.09
C GLY A 106 -5.34 3.05 -11.58
N GLY A 107 -6.30 2.31 -12.14
CA GLY A 107 -6.40 2.01 -13.57
C GLY A 107 -6.57 3.23 -14.49
N ILE A 108 -6.97 4.39 -13.96
CA ILE A 108 -7.10 5.64 -14.73
C ILE A 108 -5.76 6.04 -15.37
N PHE A 109 -4.64 5.66 -14.76
CA PHE A 109 -3.30 6.05 -15.20
C PHE A 109 -2.70 5.14 -16.29
N ARG A 110 -3.41 4.09 -16.73
CA ARG A 110 -3.00 3.10 -17.76
C ARG A 110 -2.92 3.63 -19.20
N LYS A 111 -2.64 4.93 -19.40
CA LYS A 111 -2.69 5.57 -20.72
C LYS A 111 -1.67 4.96 -21.70
N LYS A 112 -2.08 4.75 -22.95
CA LYS A 112 -1.22 4.31 -24.06
C LYS A 112 0.00 5.24 -24.20
N GLY A 113 1.21 4.68 -24.15
CA GLY A 113 2.48 5.41 -24.24
C GLY A 113 3.14 5.75 -22.90
N ARG A 114 2.48 5.49 -21.76
CA ARG A 114 3.11 5.56 -20.43
C ARG A 114 3.64 4.16 -20.05
N SER A 115 4.81 4.09 -19.42
CA SER A 115 5.34 2.81 -18.92
C SER A 115 4.47 2.26 -17.79
N ALA A 116 4.38 0.93 -17.68
CA ALA A 116 3.66 0.26 -16.59
C ALA A 116 4.11 0.77 -15.21
N ALA A 117 5.42 0.94 -15.01
CA ALA A 117 5.98 1.50 -13.78
C ALA A 117 5.43 2.90 -13.47
N SER A 118 5.40 3.81 -14.46
CA SER A 118 4.87 5.15 -14.26
C SER A 118 3.37 5.15 -14.01
N ALA A 119 2.62 4.32 -14.74
CA ALA A 119 1.17 4.21 -14.56
C ALA A 119 0.81 3.66 -13.17
N LEU A 120 1.46 2.59 -12.72
CA LEU A 120 1.26 2.01 -11.40
C LEU A 120 1.71 2.94 -10.28
N LEU A 121 2.82 3.69 -10.45
CA LEU A 121 3.27 4.68 -9.48
C LEU A 121 2.23 5.78 -9.26
N TRP A 122 1.80 6.44 -10.34
CA TRP A 122 0.81 7.52 -10.26
C TRP A 122 -0.55 7.01 -9.78
N GLY A 123 -0.95 5.82 -10.25
CA GLY A 123 -2.15 5.14 -9.77
C GLY A 123 -2.08 4.84 -8.28
N GLY A 124 -0.98 4.24 -7.81
CA GLY A 124 -0.74 3.91 -6.41
C GLY A 124 -0.79 5.13 -5.50
N LEU A 125 -0.09 6.20 -5.87
CA LEU A 125 -0.11 7.45 -5.11
C LEU A 125 -1.51 8.05 -5.02
N PHE A 126 -2.21 8.11 -6.16
CA PHE A 126 -3.56 8.64 -6.24
C PHE A 126 -4.54 7.87 -5.35
N VAL A 127 -4.54 6.54 -5.40
CA VAL A 127 -5.47 5.73 -4.61
C VAL A 127 -5.14 5.75 -3.12
N CYS A 128 -3.86 5.87 -2.75
CA CYS A 128 -3.45 6.07 -1.36
C CYS A 128 -3.97 7.40 -0.79
N ILE A 129 -3.93 8.49 -1.58
CA ILE A 129 -4.50 9.78 -1.17
C ILE A 129 -6.02 9.66 -0.98
N LEU A 130 -6.74 9.04 -1.93
CA LEU A 130 -8.19 8.86 -1.81
C LEU A 130 -8.56 8.01 -0.59
N ARG A 131 -7.86 6.89 -0.38
CA ARG A 131 -8.09 6.01 0.76
C ARG A 131 -7.79 6.72 2.08
N TYR A 132 -6.73 7.52 2.13
CA TYR A 132 -6.39 8.32 3.30
C TYR A 132 -7.49 9.35 3.61
N ILE A 133 -8.05 10.02 2.59
CA ILE A 133 -9.21 10.93 2.78
C ILE A 133 -10.39 10.18 3.41
N CYS A 134 -10.71 8.96 2.96
CA CYS A 134 -11.79 8.16 3.56
C CYS A 134 -11.54 7.92 5.05
N HIS A 135 -10.33 7.50 5.41
CA HIS A 135 -9.97 7.24 6.80
C HIS A 135 -9.93 8.52 7.66
N VAL A 136 -9.51 9.65 7.11
CA VAL A 136 -9.54 10.94 7.82
C VAL A 136 -10.98 11.37 8.10
N ILE A 137 -11.90 11.21 7.15
CA ILE A 137 -13.32 11.50 7.36
C ILE A 137 -13.91 10.55 8.40
N SER A 138 -13.65 9.23 8.30
CA SER A 138 -14.08 8.25 9.29
C SER A 138 -13.56 8.63 10.69
N GLY A 139 -12.25 8.89 10.81
CA GLY A 139 -11.61 9.23 12.07
C GLY A 139 -12.22 10.48 12.73
N ALA A 140 -12.47 11.53 11.96
CA ALA A 140 -12.97 12.79 12.48
C ALA A 140 -14.47 12.74 12.85
N THR A 141 -15.24 11.82 12.26
CA THR A 141 -16.70 11.75 12.42
C THR A 141 -17.18 10.62 13.32
N VAL A 142 -16.50 9.48 13.30
CA VAL A 142 -16.91 8.27 14.03
C VAL A 142 -16.00 8.00 15.22
N TRP A 143 -14.69 8.16 15.04
CA TRP A 143 -13.71 7.77 16.04
C TRP A 143 -13.40 8.86 17.08
N ALA A 144 -13.99 10.05 16.92
CA ALA A 144 -13.90 11.14 17.88
C ALA A 144 -14.62 10.80 19.19
N GLY A 145 -13.89 10.84 20.30
CA GLY A 145 -14.37 10.39 21.62
C GLY A 145 -14.28 8.88 21.84
N ILE A 146 -13.74 8.12 20.88
CA ILE A 146 -13.49 6.68 20.99
C ILE A 146 -11.98 6.40 21.01
N SER A 147 -11.27 6.81 19.96
CA SER A 147 -9.82 6.59 19.82
C SER A 147 -9.01 7.88 19.62
N ILE A 148 -9.69 8.99 19.33
CA ILE A 148 -9.09 10.31 19.26
C ILE A 148 -9.88 11.32 20.09
N PRO A 149 -9.25 12.39 20.61
CA PRO A 149 -9.96 13.44 21.33
C PRO A 149 -11.06 14.11 20.49
N THR A 150 -12.21 14.39 21.10
CA THR A 150 -13.31 15.12 20.44
C THR A 150 -12.90 16.56 20.09
N LYS A 151 -12.04 17.18 20.91
CA LYS A 151 -11.48 18.49 20.63
C LYS A 151 -10.47 18.38 19.49
N ALA A 152 -10.62 19.22 18.46
CA ALA A 152 -9.77 19.22 17.27
C ALA A 152 -9.72 17.85 16.54
N ALA A 153 -10.82 17.10 16.54
CA ALA A 153 -10.94 15.76 15.96
C ALA A 153 -10.39 15.64 14.53
N LEU A 154 -10.55 16.68 13.68
CA LEU A 154 -10.01 16.68 12.33
C LEU A 154 -8.48 16.57 12.29
N ILE A 155 -7.78 17.36 13.13
CA ILE A 155 -6.31 17.37 13.18
C ILE A 155 -5.79 16.05 13.76
N TYR A 156 -6.45 15.53 14.81
CA TYR A 156 -6.12 14.23 15.37
C TYR A 156 -6.37 13.09 14.39
N SER A 157 -7.50 13.10 13.68
CA SER A 157 -7.80 12.11 12.64
C SER A 157 -6.80 12.16 11.50
N PHE A 158 -6.45 13.35 11.01
CA PHE A 158 -5.39 13.53 10.02
C PHE A 158 -4.09 12.89 10.51
N SER A 159 -3.64 13.28 11.70
CA SER A 159 -2.34 12.83 12.22
C SER A 159 -2.32 11.33 12.56
N TYR A 160 -3.38 10.79 13.14
CA TYR A 160 -3.54 9.35 13.42
C TYR A 160 -3.49 8.54 12.13
N ASN A 161 -4.28 8.91 11.13
CA ASN A 161 -4.33 8.13 9.89
C ASN A 161 -3.04 8.21 9.09
N ALA A 162 -2.30 9.32 9.20
CA ALA A 162 -1.02 9.50 8.52
C ALA A 162 0.01 8.48 8.99
N THR A 163 -0.05 8.04 10.25
CA THR A 163 0.99 7.19 10.86
C THR A 163 1.06 5.80 10.27
N TYR A 164 -0.04 5.28 9.72
CA TYR A 164 -0.04 4.02 8.98
C TYR A 164 -0.20 4.21 7.47
N MET A 165 -0.95 5.22 7.00
CA MET A 165 -1.13 5.42 5.54
C MET A 165 0.13 5.92 4.84
N LEU A 166 0.97 6.73 5.49
CA LEU A 166 2.24 7.16 4.87
C LEU A 166 3.20 5.98 4.71
N PRO A 167 3.53 5.18 5.74
CA PRO A 167 4.35 3.99 5.55
C PRO A 167 3.76 2.98 4.55
N GLU A 168 2.44 2.72 4.60
CA GLU A 168 1.76 1.84 3.65
C GLU A 168 1.92 2.33 2.20
N THR A 169 1.78 3.64 1.98
CA THR A 169 1.99 4.26 0.67
C THR A 169 3.43 4.10 0.20
N VAL A 170 4.40 4.37 1.06
CA VAL A 170 5.82 4.29 0.66
C VAL A 170 6.20 2.85 0.31
N ILE A 171 5.75 1.88 1.11
CA ILE A 171 5.96 0.45 0.83
C ILE A 171 5.30 0.05 -0.49
N LEU A 172 4.03 0.43 -0.71
CA LEU A 172 3.33 0.16 -1.97
C LEU A 172 4.12 0.70 -3.17
N LEU A 173 4.55 1.97 -3.12
CA LEU A 173 5.27 2.60 -4.22
C LEU A 173 6.65 1.98 -4.45
N ALA A 174 7.41 1.70 -3.38
CA ALA A 174 8.72 1.05 -3.48
C ALA A 174 8.62 -0.34 -4.12
N VAL A 175 7.69 -1.17 -3.65
CA VAL A 175 7.46 -2.52 -4.23
C VAL A 175 6.92 -2.42 -5.65
N THR A 176 6.06 -1.44 -5.95
CA THR A 176 5.57 -1.18 -7.31
C THR A 176 6.72 -0.90 -8.28
N VAL A 177 7.63 0.01 -7.95
CA VAL A 177 8.80 0.33 -8.79
C VAL A 177 9.65 -0.90 -8.99
N TYR A 178 9.90 -1.64 -7.92
CA TYR A 178 10.71 -2.83 -7.99
C TYR A 178 10.09 -3.86 -8.93
N ILE A 179 8.84 -4.25 -8.70
CA ILE A 179 8.18 -5.28 -9.50
C ILE A 179 8.01 -4.84 -10.95
N ALA A 180 7.62 -3.58 -11.21
CA ALA A 180 7.48 -3.06 -12.57
C ALA A 180 8.82 -2.92 -13.31
N SER A 181 9.95 -2.97 -12.60
CA SER A 181 11.28 -3.04 -13.22
C SER A 181 11.69 -4.46 -13.62
N VAL A 182 11.01 -5.48 -13.08
CA VAL A 182 11.31 -6.91 -13.27
C VAL A 182 10.30 -7.56 -14.21
N LEU A 183 9.03 -7.18 -14.13
CA LEU A 183 7.92 -7.80 -14.85
C LEU A 183 7.29 -6.85 -15.87
N ASP A 184 6.99 -7.40 -17.04
CA ASP A 184 6.18 -6.78 -18.07
C ASP A 184 4.70 -7.11 -17.80
N PHE A 185 3.95 -6.09 -17.41
CA PHE A 185 2.52 -6.21 -17.10
C PHE A 185 1.60 -6.05 -18.33
N ASP A 186 2.15 -5.59 -19.46
CA ASP A 186 1.40 -5.42 -20.71
C ASP A 186 1.29 -6.73 -21.49
N ALA A 187 2.16 -7.71 -21.19
CA ALA A 187 2.09 -9.06 -21.73
C ALA A 187 0.83 -9.82 -21.27
N GLU A 188 0.40 -10.80 -22.08
CA GLU A 188 -0.79 -11.60 -21.83
C GLU A 188 -0.71 -12.38 -20.52
N LEU A 189 0.49 -12.81 -20.15
CA LEU A 189 0.87 -13.26 -18.83
C LEU A 189 2.06 -12.41 -18.39
N PRO A 190 2.15 -11.98 -17.12
CA PRO A 190 3.30 -11.22 -16.65
C PRO A 190 4.58 -12.04 -16.87
N VAL A 191 5.46 -11.54 -17.75
CA VAL A 191 6.74 -12.18 -18.05
C VAL A 191 7.85 -11.29 -17.54
N ARG A 192 8.97 -11.91 -17.17
CA ARG A 192 10.16 -11.14 -16.83
C ARG A 192 10.57 -10.28 -18.03
N ILE A 193 10.78 -8.98 -17.80
CA ILE A 193 11.33 -8.10 -18.81
C ILE A 193 12.68 -8.70 -19.23
N LYS A 194 12.77 -9.17 -20.48
CA LYS A 194 14.05 -9.53 -21.09
C LYS A 194 14.82 -8.23 -21.29
N GLY A 195 15.53 -7.80 -20.26
CA GLY A 195 16.47 -6.70 -20.40
C GLY A 195 17.48 -7.07 -21.48
N ASN A 196 17.71 -6.20 -22.45
CA ASN A 196 18.89 -6.28 -23.34
C ASN A 196 20.20 -5.97 -22.57
N THR A 197 20.23 -6.24 -21.27
CA THR A 197 21.37 -5.99 -20.39
C THR A 197 21.90 -7.36 -20.00
N GLN A 198 23.02 -7.74 -20.59
CA GLN A 198 23.75 -8.97 -20.24
C GLN A 198 24.31 -8.94 -18.81
N ASP A 199 24.19 -7.82 -18.10
CA ASP A 199 24.72 -7.63 -16.74
C ASP A 199 23.69 -8.04 -15.67
N PRO A 200 23.83 -9.23 -15.05
CA PRO A 200 22.92 -9.70 -14.01
C PRO A 200 22.92 -8.79 -12.76
N VAL A 201 24.01 -8.06 -12.51
CA VAL A 201 24.15 -7.17 -11.35
C VAL A 201 23.29 -5.91 -11.52
N ALA A 202 23.21 -5.37 -12.74
CA ALA A 202 22.38 -4.21 -13.06
C ALA A 202 20.87 -4.48 -12.92
N LEU A 203 20.49 -5.76 -12.89
CA LEU A 203 19.12 -6.19 -12.67
C LEU A 203 18.80 -6.43 -11.19
N VAL A 204 19.73 -7.01 -10.43
CA VAL A 204 19.51 -7.39 -9.02
C VAL A 204 19.67 -6.20 -8.07
N LEU A 205 20.58 -5.25 -8.35
CA LEU A 205 20.82 -4.11 -7.45
C LEU A 205 19.56 -3.28 -7.13
N PRO A 206 18.69 -2.91 -8.10
CA PRO A 206 17.46 -2.19 -7.78
C PRO A 206 16.53 -2.96 -6.83
N ALA A 207 16.53 -4.30 -6.89
CA ALA A 207 15.81 -5.16 -5.95
C ALA A 207 16.31 -4.98 -4.52
N VAL A 208 17.62 -5.10 -4.36
CA VAL A 208 18.30 -5.00 -3.07
C VAL A 208 18.12 -3.60 -2.50
N GLY A 209 18.28 -2.56 -3.34
CA GLY A 209 18.03 -1.18 -2.93
C GLY A 209 16.59 -0.94 -2.48
N GLY A 210 15.60 -1.49 -3.20
CA GLY A 210 14.19 -1.43 -2.80
C GLY A 210 13.92 -2.12 -1.47
N LEU A 211 14.53 -3.29 -1.23
CA LEU A 211 14.43 -4.01 0.05
C LEU A 211 15.06 -3.21 1.20
N CYS A 212 16.18 -2.54 0.98
CA CYS A 212 16.78 -1.67 1.99
C CYS A 212 15.87 -0.50 2.37
N VAL A 213 15.23 0.16 1.38
CA VAL A 213 14.25 1.22 1.66
C VAL A 213 13.06 0.69 2.47
N ALA A 214 12.49 -0.45 2.06
CA ALA A 214 11.38 -1.07 2.78
C ALA A 214 11.77 -1.44 4.21
N ALA A 215 12.96 -2.01 4.42
CA ALA A 215 13.45 -2.38 5.75
C ALA A 215 13.61 -1.17 6.68
N ALA A 216 14.12 -0.03 6.19
CA ALA A 216 14.21 1.20 6.98
C ALA A 216 12.83 1.70 7.43
N ILE A 217 11.88 1.78 6.50
CA ILE A 217 10.53 2.27 6.81
C ILE A 217 9.86 1.38 7.86
N VAL A 218 10.01 0.06 7.72
CA VAL A 218 9.49 -0.91 8.70
C VAL A 218 10.17 -0.72 10.05
N PHE A 219 11.49 -0.59 10.08
CA PHE A 219 12.24 -0.40 11.32
C PHE A 219 11.80 0.88 12.05
N ASP A 220 11.71 2.00 11.33
CA ASP A 220 11.31 3.29 11.88
C ASP A 220 9.87 3.24 12.41
N ALA A 221 8.95 2.62 11.65
CA ALA A 221 7.57 2.42 12.08
C ALA A 221 7.50 1.59 13.38
N VAL A 222 8.23 0.48 13.46
CA VAL A 222 8.26 -0.40 14.64
C VAL A 222 8.89 0.27 15.85
N LYS A 223 9.82 1.21 15.67
CA LYS A 223 10.50 1.89 16.79
C LYS A 223 9.79 3.14 17.27
N ILE A 224 9.18 3.90 16.36
CA ILE A 224 8.56 5.18 16.69
C ILE A 224 7.09 4.99 17.11
N LEU A 225 6.32 4.26 16.32
CA LEU A 225 4.85 4.27 16.45
C LEU A 225 4.32 3.62 17.73
N PRO A 226 4.85 2.48 18.23
CA PRO A 226 4.40 1.94 19.52
C PRO A 226 4.66 2.88 20.70
N LEU A 227 5.73 3.69 20.64
CA LEU A 227 6.06 4.65 21.71
C LEU A 227 5.15 5.88 21.69
N MET A 228 4.50 6.15 20.57
CA MET A 228 3.48 7.20 20.47
C MET A 228 2.16 6.78 21.07
N GLN A 229 1.99 5.51 21.46
CA GLN A 229 0.76 4.99 22.03
C GLN A 229 0.85 4.91 23.54
N ASP A 230 -0.17 5.45 24.20
CA ASP A 230 -0.36 5.26 25.62
C ASP A 230 -0.57 3.76 25.92
N ALA A 231 0.18 3.23 26.88
CA ALA A 231 0.18 1.80 27.19
C ALA A 231 -1.15 1.32 27.79
N GLU A 232 -1.94 2.21 28.39
CA GLU A 232 -3.21 1.87 29.04
C GLU A 232 -4.42 2.19 28.15
N SER A 233 -4.42 3.36 27.50
CA SER A 233 -5.56 3.79 26.67
C SER A 233 -5.41 3.47 25.17
N GLY A 234 -4.21 3.15 24.69
CA GLY A 234 -3.92 2.97 23.26
C GLY A 234 -4.03 4.26 22.43
N GLU A 235 -4.27 5.41 23.09
CA GLU A 235 -4.37 6.72 22.45
C GLU A 235 -3.00 7.19 21.94
N MET A 236 -3.00 7.84 20.78
CA MET A 236 -1.78 8.40 20.19
C MET A 236 -1.44 9.75 20.83
N LYS A 237 -0.38 9.80 21.64
CA LYS A 237 0.14 11.01 22.30
C LYS A 237 1.46 11.43 21.67
N PHE A 238 1.42 12.45 20.82
CA PHE A 238 2.61 12.97 20.11
C PHE A 238 3.70 13.52 21.05
N GLU A 239 3.35 13.90 22.28
CA GLU A 239 4.31 14.30 23.31
C GLU A 239 5.30 13.18 23.65
N LEU A 240 4.90 11.92 23.49
CA LEU A 240 5.74 10.75 23.73
C LEU A 240 6.84 10.57 22.67
N LEU A 241 6.81 11.31 21.56
CA LEU A 241 7.89 11.31 20.57
C LEU A 241 9.24 11.70 21.20
N ALA A 242 9.23 12.57 22.20
CA ALA A 242 10.45 12.97 22.92
C ALA A 242 11.15 11.79 23.62
N ASN A 243 10.42 10.71 23.90
CA ASN A 243 10.94 9.51 24.57
C ASN A 243 11.51 8.47 23.59
N VAL A 244 11.40 8.71 22.28
CA VAL A 244 11.95 7.80 21.28
C VAL A 244 13.48 7.85 21.33
N ASN A 245 14.11 6.67 21.44
CA ASN A 245 15.53 6.57 21.20
C ASN A 245 15.81 6.69 19.69
N TYR A 246 16.08 7.92 19.25
CA TYR A 246 16.32 8.23 17.84
C TYR A 246 17.65 7.71 17.29
N THR A 247 18.62 7.35 18.15
CA THR A 247 19.92 6.87 17.70
C THR A 247 19.83 5.64 16.78
N PRO A 248 19.17 4.52 17.15
CA PRO A 248 19.02 3.38 16.26
C PRO A 248 18.16 3.68 15.04
N VAL A 249 17.13 4.53 15.16
CA VAL A 249 16.28 4.97 14.03
C VAL A 249 17.16 5.65 12.99
N ILE A 250 17.83 6.73 13.36
CA ILE A 250 18.69 7.52 12.46
C ILE A 250 19.77 6.63 11.81
N ILE A 251 20.42 5.75 12.58
CA ILE A 251 21.45 4.86 12.06
C ILE A 251 20.89 3.91 11.00
N VAL A 252 19.79 3.20 11.31
CA VAL A 252 19.21 2.22 10.38
C VAL A 252 18.66 2.91 9.14
N THR A 253 17.92 4.02 9.28
CA THR A 253 17.43 4.80 8.15
C THR A 253 18.58 5.28 7.27
N ALA A 254 19.65 5.83 7.87
CA ALA A 254 20.79 6.35 7.12
C ALA A 254 21.54 5.24 6.36
N VAL A 255 21.81 4.09 7.01
CA VAL A 255 22.49 2.95 6.40
C VAL A 255 21.67 2.40 5.23
N CYS A 256 20.38 2.16 5.45
CA CYS A 256 19.49 1.67 4.41
C CYS A 256 19.31 2.66 3.25
N ALA A 257 19.23 3.96 3.54
CA ALA A 257 19.15 5.00 2.51
C ALA A 257 20.44 5.06 1.67
N VAL A 258 21.62 4.97 2.30
CA VAL A 258 22.91 4.92 1.59
C VAL A 258 23.01 3.66 0.74
N LEU A 259 22.68 2.48 1.29
CA LEU A 259 22.69 1.22 0.55
C LEU A 259 21.73 1.25 -0.66
N ALA A 260 20.53 1.81 -0.47
CA ALA A 260 19.56 1.99 -1.53
C ALA A 260 20.07 2.94 -2.61
N ALA A 261 20.62 4.10 -2.23
CA ALA A 261 21.19 5.07 -3.15
C ALA A 261 22.34 4.47 -3.96
N VAL A 262 23.27 3.76 -3.31
CA VAL A 262 24.37 3.05 -3.98
C VAL A 262 23.82 2.02 -4.96
N CYS A 263 22.85 1.21 -4.55
CA CYS A 263 22.22 0.22 -5.41
C CYS A 263 21.58 0.85 -6.66
N PHE A 264 20.84 1.95 -6.49
CA PHE A 264 20.18 2.63 -7.62
C PHE A 264 21.18 3.35 -8.54
N ILE A 265 22.18 4.02 -7.98
CA ILE A 265 23.23 4.72 -8.75
C ILE A 265 24.07 3.71 -9.54
N VAL A 266 24.55 2.64 -8.90
CA VAL A 266 25.40 1.64 -9.56
C VAL A 266 24.60 0.89 -10.63
N ALA A 267 23.33 0.56 -10.38
CA ALA A 267 22.47 -0.04 -11.39
C ALA A 267 22.22 0.92 -12.58
N GLY A 268 22.02 2.21 -12.31
CA GLY A 268 21.85 3.24 -13.33
C GLY A 268 23.09 3.40 -14.21
N SER A 269 24.27 3.49 -13.60
CA SER A 269 25.56 3.60 -14.29
C SER A 269 25.86 2.36 -15.14
N ARG A 270 25.61 1.15 -14.62
CA ARG A 270 25.79 -0.10 -15.36
C ARG A 270 24.85 -0.20 -16.56
N LYS A 271 23.59 0.22 -16.43
CA LYS A 271 22.64 0.29 -17.56
C LYS A 271 23.04 1.30 -18.63
N LYS A 272 23.72 2.40 -18.26
CA LYS A 272 24.22 3.41 -19.19
C LYS A 272 25.44 2.90 -19.96
N ASN A 273 26.37 2.25 -19.26
CA ASN A 273 27.59 1.70 -19.87
C ASN A 273 27.31 0.49 -20.78
N ALA A 274 26.28 -0.31 -20.50
CA ALA A 274 25.88 -1.43 -21.35
C ALA A 274 25.15 -1.01 -22.65
N LYS A 275 24.85 0.29 -22.82
CA LYS A 275 24.20 0.85 -24.02
C LYS A 275 25.15 1.70 -24.88
N ALA A 276 26.35 2.00 -24.37
CA ALA A 276 27.42 2.68 -25.09
C ALA A 276 28.31 1.66 -25.79
#